data_AF-A0A1G3CF35-F1
#
_entry.id   AF-A0A1G3CF35-F1
#
_cell.length_a   1.000
_cell.length_b   1.000
_cell.length_c   1.000
_cell.angle_alpha   90.00
_cell.angle_beta   90.00
_cell.angle_gamma   90.00
#
_symmetry.space_group_name_H-M   'P 1'
#
loop_
_entity.id
_entity.type
_entity.pdbx_description
1 polymer ?
#
loop_
_entity_poly.entity_id
_entity_poly.type
_entity_poly.pdbx_seq_one_letter_code
_entity_poly.pdbx_strand_id
1 'polypeptide(L)' 'MIKNPDLLKKFEDEFIRNEGRLNYRQSLRLFTDMWEEGVRLGILPPKDPLEGLEVDIKIAKVLNSCLKNSSQK' A
#
# COMPACT_ATOMS: atom_id res chain seq x y z
N MET A 1 -20.30 -0.97 -6.05
CA MET A 1 -20.81 -1.15 -4.68
C MET A 1 -20.87 -2.64 -4.37
N ILE A 2 -20.27 -3.09 -3.27
CA ILE A 2 -20.16 -4.53 -2.95
C ILE A 2 -21.48 -5.00 -2.34
N LYS A 3 -22.07 -6.05 -2.90
CA LYS A 3 -23.41 -6.53 -2.52
C LYS A 3 -23.42 -7.37 -1.24
N ASN A 4 -22.31 -8.05 -0.95
CA ASN A 4 -22.17 -8.89 0.24
C ASN A 4 -20.72 -8.77 0.78
N PRO A 5 -20.49 -7.90 1.77
CA PRO A 5 -19.15 -7.67 2.30
C PRO A 5 -18.61 -8.86 3.09
N ASP A 6 -19.46 -9.62 3.78
CA ASP A 6 -19.02 -10.78 4.59
C ASP A 6 -18.49 -11.92 3.72
N LEU A 7 -19.13 -12.16 2.58
CA LEU A 7 -18.67 -13.16 1.62
C LEU A 7 -17.30 -12.78 1.03
N LEU A 8 -17.13 -11.50 0.69
CA LEU A 8 -15.84 -11.00 0.19
C LEU A 8 -14.75 -11.17 1.23
N LYS A 9 -15.02 -10.76 2.47
CA LYS A 9 -14.06 -10.89 3.56
C LYS A 9 -13.65 -12.35 3.79
N LYS A 10 -14.61 -13.27 3.79
CA LYS A 10 -14.32 -14.71 3.93
C LYS A 10 -13.42 -15.22 2.80
N PHE A 11 -13.67 -14.78 1.57
CA PHE A 11 -12.83 -15.11 0.42
C PHE A 11 -11.41 -14.55 0.57
N GLU A 12 -11.26 -13.28 0.98
CA GLU A 12 -9.96 -12.65 1.22
C GLU A 12 -9.18 -13.38 2.32
N ASP A 13 -9.83 -13.71 3.43
CA ASP A 13 -9.24 -14.46 4.55
C ASP A 13 -8.80 -15.87 4.12
N GLU A 14 -9.60 -16.54 3.28
CA GLU A 14 -9.27 -17.85 2.68
C GLU A 14 -8.09 -17.76 1.72
N PHE A 15 -8.08 -16.76 0.85
CA PHE A 15 -7.01 -16.51 -0.10
C PHE A 15 -5.68 -16.27 0.61
N ILE A 16 -5.65 -15.38 1.61
CA ILE A 16 -4.45 -15.07 2.40
C ILE A 16 -3.95 -16.32 3.14
N ARG A 17 -4.85 -17.12 3.70
CA ARG A 17 -4.49 -18.34 4.44
C ARG A 17 -3.88 -19.40 3.54
N ASN A 18 -4.39 -19.56 2.32
CA ASN A 18 -4.00 -20.65 1.42
C ASN A 18 -2.80 -20.28 0.53
N GLU A 19 -2.80 -19.09 -0.07
CA GLU A 19 -1.72 -18.63 -0.96
C GLU A 19 -0.55 -18.02 -0.18
N GLY A 20 -0.79 -17.58 1.05
CA GLY A 20 0.22 -16.92 1.88
C GLY A 20 0.65 -15.56 1.32
N ARG A 21 1.85 -15.12 1.69
CA ARG A 21 2.41 -13.87 1.17
C ARG A 21 2.89 -14.08 -0.26
N LEU A 22 2.44 -13.23 -1.17
CA LEU A 22 2.95 -13.20 -2.54
C LEU A 22 4.48 -13.04 -2.52
N ASN A 23 5.16 -13.72 -3.45
CA ASN A 23 6.58 -13.48 -3.62
C ASN A 23 6.85 -12.07 -4.16
N TYR A 24 8.09 -11.61 -4.09
CA TYR A 24 8.46 -10.25 -4.48
C TYR A 24 8.04 -9.90 -5.92
N ARG A 25 8.25 -10.81 -6.87
CA ARG A 25 7.92 -10.58 -8.29
C ARG A 25 6.40 -10.48 -8.50
N GLN A 26 5.63 -11.36 -7.85
CA GLN A 26 4.17 -11.32 -7.92
C GLN A 26 3.62 -10.04 -7.28
N SER A 27 4.16 -9.66 -6.13
CA SER A 27 3.78 -8.43 -5.42
C SER A 27 4.06 -7.19 -6.27
N LEU A 28 5.24 -7.13 -6.89
CA LEU A 28 5.62 -6.01 -7.75
C LEU A 28 4.72 -5.93 -8.99
N ARG A 29 4.42 -7.07 -9.62
CA ARG A 29 3.50 -7.11 -10.77
C ARG A 29 2.11 -6.62 -10.39
N LEU A 30 1.55 -7.12 -9.28
CA LEU A 30 0.24 -6.68 -8.79
C LEU A 30 0.22 -5.17 -8.53
N PHE A 31 1.25 -4.65 -7.88
CA PHE A 31 1.39 -3.21 -7.62
C PHE A 31 1.40 -2.39 -8.92
N THR A 32 2.23 -2.77 -9.90
CA THR A 32 2.33 -2.04 -11.17
C THR A 32 1.03 -2.11 -11.96
N ASP A 33 0.38 -3.27 -12.03
CA ASP A 33 -0.90 -3.44 -12.71
C ASP A 33 -1.99 -2.55 -12.08
N MET A 34 -2.04 -2.46 -10.74
CA MET A 34 -2.97 -1.58 -10.02
C MET A 34 -2.65 -0.09 -10.23
N TRP A 35 -1.37 0.27 -10.29
CA TRP A 35 -0.94 1.64 -10.58
C TRP A 35 -1.41 2.08 -11.96
N GLU A 36 -1.14 1.25 -12.99
CA GLU A 36 -1.58 1.53 -14.36
C GLU A 36 -3.10 1.67 -14.46
N GLU A 37 -3.85 0.83 -13.73
CA GLU A 37 -5.31 0.95 -13.67
C GLU A 37 -5.76 2.27 -13.02
N GLY A 38 -5.14 2.67 -11.92
CA GLY A 38 -5.44 3.96 -11.28
C GLY A 38 -5.16 5.15 -12.18
N VAL A 39 -4.11 5.07 -13.01
CA VAL A 39 -3.80 6.06 -14.05
C VAL A 39 -4.86 6.06 -15.15
N ARG A 40 -5.27 4.88 -15.65
CA ARG A 40 -6.34 4.75 -16.66
C ARG A 40 -7.68 5.31 -16.17
N LEU A 41 -7.98 5.13 -14.88
CA LEU A 41 -9.19 5.68 -14.23
C LEU A 41 -9.09 7.20 -13.96
N GLY A 42 -7.93 7.82 -14.17
CA GLY A 42 -7.71 9.25 -13.94
C GLY A 42 -7.71 9.64 -12.45
N ILE A 43 -7.50 8.67 -11.56
CA ILE A 43 -7.41 8.87 -10.11
C ILE A 43 -5.96 9.09 -9.69
N LEU A 44 -5.01 8.45 -10.38
CA LEU A 44 -3.58 8.61 -10.18
C LEU A 44 -2.90 9.31 -11.37
N PRO A 45 -1.86 10.13 -11.11
CA PRO A 45 -1.51 10.66 -9.80
C PRO A 45 -2.61 11.61 -9.27
N PRO A 46 -2.61 11.93 -7.96
CA PRO A 46 -3.54 12.90 -7.40
C PRO A 46 -3.45 14.25 -8.12
N LYS A 47 -4.54 15.02 -8.10
CA LYS A 47 -4.59 16.33 -8.76
C LYS A 47 -3.68 17.34 -8.08
N ASP A 48 -3.63 17.30 -6.75
CA ASP A 48 -2.70 18.09 -5.95
C ASP A 48 -1.44 17.24 -5.72
N PRO A 49 -0.27 17.66 -6.24
CA PRO A 49 0.98 16.96 -6.00
C PRO A 49 1.40 16.88 -4.53
N LEU A 50 0.84 17.74 -3.67
CA LEU A 50 1.11 17.75 -2.23
C LEU A 50 0.11 16.89 -1.43
N GLU A 51 -0.89 16.29 -2.10
CA GLU A 51 -1.87 15.44 -1.43
C GLU A 51 -1.19 14.27 -0.74
N GLY A 52 -1.31 14.19 0.59
CA GLY A 52 -0.72 13.12 1.39
C GLY A 52 0.72 13.37 1.87
N LEU A 53 1.34 14.49 1.49
CA LEU A 53 2.72 14.83 1.87
C LEU A 53 2.91 14.94 3.40
N GLU A 54 1.89 15.34 4.15
CA GLU A 54 1.96 15.41 5.61
C GLU A 54 2.23 14.03 6.24
N VAL A 55 1.66 12.97 5.66
CA VAL A 55 1.87 11.60 6.09
C VAL A 55 3.31 11.18 5.78
N ASP A 56 3.82 11.50 4.59
CA ASP A 56 5.20 11.22 4.20
C ASP A 56 6.20 11.93 5.11
N ILE A 57 5.96 13.22 5.40
CA ILE A 57 6.78 14.01 6.34
C ILE A 57 6.74 13.37 7.74
N LYS A 58 5.57 12.93 8.20
CA LYS A 58 5.42 12.28 9.51
C LYS A 58 6.20 10.98 9.57
N ILE A 59 6.10 10.13 8.54
CA ILE A 59 6.84 8.86 8.46
C ILE A 59 8.35 9.14 8.42
N ALA A 60 8.80 10.08 7.58
CA ALA A 60 10.20 10.46 7.49
C ALA A 60 10.77 10.95 8.84
N LYS A 61 10.00 11.75 9.59
CA LYS A 61 10.39 12.18 10.96
C LYS A 61 10.58 11.00 11.91
N VAL A 62 9.66 10.03 11.91
CA VAL A 62 9.76 8.82 12.74
C VAL A 62 11.01 8.02 12.37
N LEU A 63 11.20 7.72 11.08
CA LEU A 63 12.37 6.98 10.60
C LEU A 63 13.69 7.67 10.98
N ASN A 64 13.78 8.99 10.80
CA ASN A 64 14.96 9.77 11.16
C ASN A 64 15.22 9.78 12.68
N SER A 65 14.18 9.75 13.51
CA SER A 65 14.33 9.64 14.96
C SER A 65 14.89 8.27 15.38
N CYS A 66 14.41 7.19 14.75
CA CYS A 66 14.92 5.84 14.97
C CYS A 66 16.38 5.70 14.55
N LEU A 67 16.75 6.29 13.40
CA LEU A 67 18.12 6.26 12.89
C LEU A 67 19.09 7.00 13.82
N LYS A 68 18.74 8.21 14.28
CA LYS A 68 19.58 9.00 15.19
C LYS A 68 19.82 8.29 16.53
N ASN A 69 18.82 7.57 17.04
CA ASN A 69 18.94 6.82 18.28
C ASN A 69 19.75 5.53 18.13
N SER A 70 19.85 4.99 16.91
CA SER A 70 20.69 3.81 16.62
C SER A 70 22.19 4.12 16.51
N SER A 71 22.56 5.37 16.25
CA SER A 71 23.96 5.83 16.13
C SER A 71 24.54 6.45 17.41
N GLN A 72 23.80 6.44 18.53
CA GLN A 72 24.26 6.93 19.84
C GLN A 72 24.71 5.80 20.80
N LYS A 73 25.09 4.63 20.26
CA LYS A 73 25.77 3.57 21.02
C LYS A 73 27.19 3.37 20.53
#